data_AF-A0AAW0M6M8-F1
#
_entry.id   AF-A0AAW0M6M8-F1
#
_cell.length_a   1.000
_cell.length_b   1.000
_cell.length_c   1.000
_cell.angle_alpha   90.00
_cell.angle_beta   90.00
_cell.angle_gamma   90.00
#
_symmetry.space_group_name_H-M   'P 1'
#
loop_
_entity.id
_entity.type
_entity.pdbx_description
1 polymer ?
#
loop_
_entity_poly.entity_id
_entity_poly.type
_entity_poly.pdbx_seq_one_letter_code
_entity_poly.pdbx_strand_id
1 'polypeptide(L)'
;MLGKQYREDCQVVADTAYAYAKNLTLGDDGLDIWVFDIDETTLSNLPYYAQPDVAFGAVAYNSTTFNEWEAKGIAPAVPANLDLYKKLVNLGFKIVFLTGRSETYRNITIENLKNVGYTTWEKLILKQPSESSTTALVYKSTKRVELEAEGYRILGNMGDQWSDLFGTNVGNRTFKVPDPMYYIS
;
A
#
# COMPACT_ATOMS: atom_id res chain seq x y z
N MET A 1 14.88 -11.50 -0.61
CA MET A 1 14.00 -10.85 0.38
C MET A 1 14.08 -11.43 1.79
N LEU A 2 14.54 -12.67 2.00
CA LEU A 2 14.72 -13.21 3.36
C LEU A 2 15.96 -12.62 4.08
N GLY A 3 16.95 -12.13 3.31
CA GLY A 3 18.14 -11.45 3.80
C GLY A 3 17.89 -10.05 4.37
N LYS A 4 18.95 -9.41 4.89
CA LYS A 4 18.86 -8.11 5.56
C LYS A 4 18.60 -6.93 4.61
N GLN A 5 19.19 -6.95 3.41
CA GLN A 5 19.15 -5.82 2.47
C GLN A 5 17.72 -5.33 2.17
N TYR A 6 16.78 -6.22 1.85
CA TYR A 6 15.38 -5.83 1.58
C TYR A 6 14.76 -5.06 2.77
N ARG A 7 15.01 -5.51 4.00
CA ARG A 7 14.51 -4.84 5.21
C ARG A 7 15.17 -3.48 5.42
N GLU A 8 16.47 -3.39 5.16
CA GLU A 8 17.24 -2.14 5.25
C GLU A 8 16.76 -1.13 4.19
N ASP A 9 16.49 -1.57 2.97
CA ASP A 9 15.96 -0.74 1.90
C ASP A 9 14.56 -0.20 2.25
N CYS A 10 13.65 -1.06 2.74
CA CYS A 10 12.34 -0.60 3.24
C CYS A 10 12.50 0.39 4.40
N GLN A 11 13.46 0.17 5.31
CA GLN A 11 13.73 1.08 6.42
C GLN A 11 14.18 2.45 5.95
N VAL A 12 15.08 2.52 4.96
CA VAL A 12 15.54 3.79 4.38
C VAL A 12 14.38 4.58 3.76
N VAL A 13 13.49 3.90 3.04
CA VAL A 13 12.29 4.54 2.45
C VAL A 13 11.37 5.07 3.55
N ALA A 14 11.07 4.26 4.57
CA ALA A 14 10.22 4.65 5.69
C ALA A 14 10.81 5.82 6.50
N ASP A 15 12.11 5.81 6.78
CA ASP A 15 12.79 6.89 7.51
C ASP A 15 12.81 8.18 6.70
N THR A 16 13.01 8.08 5.37
CA THR A 16 12.95 9.24 4.47
C THR A 16 11.54 9.83 4.42
N ALA A 17 10.52 8.98 4.37
CA ALA A 17 9.12 9.39 4.42
C ALA A 17 8.79 10.10 5.73
N TYR A 18 9.20 9.54 6.87
CA TYR A 18 8.98 10.15 8.17
C TYR A 18 9.74 11.48 8.33
N ALA A 19 10.99 11.54 7.88
CA ALA A 19 11.81 12.76 7.92
C ALA A 19 11.19 13.90 7.10
N TYR A 20 10.52 13.57 5.99
CA TYR A 20 9.71 14.52 5.24
C TYR A 20 8.44 14.91 6.00
N ALA A 21 7.65 13.92 6.44
CA ALA A 21 6.34 14.12 7.05
C ALA A 21 6.39 14.99 8.32
N LYS A 22 7.38 14.76 9.19
CA LYS A 22 7.52 15.48 10.47
C LYS A 22 7.81 16.99 10.33
N ASN A 23 8.18 17.44 9.13
CA ASN A 23 8.48 18.84 8.84
C ASN A 23 7.31 19.55 8.15
N LEU A 24 6.19 18.86 7.91
CA LEU A 24 5.00 19.46 7.35
C LEU A 24 4.12 20.05 8.45
N THR A 25 3.50 21.19 8.17
CA THR A 25 2.41 21.74 8.98
C THR A 25 1.10 21.23 8.40
N LEU A 26 0.36 20.44 9.17
CA LEU A 26 -0.97 19.98 8.78
C LEU A 26 -2.01 21.06 9.07
N GLY A 27 -3.08 21.07 8.28
CA GLY A 27 -4.27 21.87 8.55
C GLY A 27 -5.14 21.24 9.64
N ASP A 28 -5.91 22.07 10.33
CA ASP A 28 -6.83 21.65 11.40
C ASP A 28 -8.16 21.08 10.88
N ASP A 29 -8.35 20.99 9.56
CA ASP A 29 -9.57 20.53 8.91
C ASP A 29 -9.65 18.99 8.74
N GLY A 30 -8.55 18.28 9.05
CA GLY A 30 -8.47 16.83 8.91
C GLY A 30 -8.42 16.32 7.48
N LEU A 31 -8.11 17.17 6.50
CA LEU A 31 -8.07 16.82 5.07
C LEU A 31 -6.67 16.43 4.56
N ASP A 32 -5.63 16.48 5.40
CA ASP A 32 -4.28 16.05 5.04
C ASP A 32 -4.12 14.53 5.14
N ILE A 33 -3.94 13.89 3.98
CA ILE A 33 -3.89 12.44 3.87
C ILE A 33 -2.52 11.91 3.47
N TRP A 34 -2.24 10.69 3.93
CA TRP A 34 -1.16 9.85 3.45
C TRP A 34 -1.73 8.58 2.81
N VAL A 35 -1.38 8.35 1.55
CA VAL A 35 -1.84 7.18 0.79
C VAL A 35 -0.80 6.05 0.91
N PHE A 36 -1.28 4.86 1.22
CA PHE A 36 -0.51 3.61 1.18
C PHE A 36 -1.16 2.64 0.19
N ASP A 37 -0.33 2.01 -0.64
CA ASP A 37 -0.70 0.73 -1.23
C ASP A 37 -0.72 -0.41 -0.15
N ILE A 38 -1.31 -1.56 -0.48
CA ILE A 38 -1.37 -2.72 0.41
C ILE A 38 -0.31 -3.78 0.13
N ASP A 39 -0.34 -4.42 -1.02
CA ASP A 39 0.46 -5.61 -1.30
C ASP A 39 1.92 -5.22 -1.52
N GLU A 40 2.85 -5.87 -0.82
CA GLU A 40 4.29 -5.54 -0.77
C GLU A 40 4.63 -4.14 -0.20
N THR A 41 3.62 -3.32 0.09
CA THR A 41 3.77 -2.01 0.73
C THR A 41 3.44 -2.05 2.22
N THR A 42 2.24 -2.46 2.61
CA THR A 42 1.84 -2.55 4.03
C THR A 42 1.76 -4.00 4.51
N LEU A 43 1.25 -4.89 3.66
CA LEU A 43 1.20 -6.33 3.87
C LEU A 43 2.20 -7.01 2.94
N SER A 44 2.96 -7.97 3.44
CA SER A 44 3.92 -8.73 2.64
C SER A 44 3.35 -10.10 2.27
N ASN A 45 3.23 -10.35 0.97
CA ASN A 45 2.93 -11.66 0.40
C ASN A 45 4.19 -12.52 0.24
N LEU A 46 5.33 -12.12 0.78
CA LEU A 46 6.57 -12.89 0.76
C LEU A 46 6.39 -14.36 1.24
N PRO A 47 5.56 -14.70 2.25
CA PRO A 47 5.32 -16.11 2.58
C PRO A 47 4.67 -16.92 1.46
N TYR A 48 3.84 -16.30 0.60
CA TYR A 48 3.33 -16.93 -0.62
C TYR A 48 4.44 -17.07 -1.66
N TYR A 49 5.14 -15.98 -1.97
CA TYR A 49 6.20 -15.99 -2.98
C TYR A 49 7.38 -16.90 -2.60
N ALA A 50 7.65 -17.14 -1.32
CA ALA A 50 8.69 -18.05 -0.86
C ALA A 50 8.35 -19.55 -1.05
N GLN A 51 7.11 -19.88 -1.44
CA GLN A 51 6.72 -21.28 -1.67
C GLN A 51 7.47 -21.85 -2.89
N PRO A 52 7.90 -23.13 -2.86
CA PRO A 52 8.70 -23.71 -3.94
C PRO A 52 8.06 -23.65 -5.34
N ASP A 53 6.73 -23.70 -5.40
CA ASP A 53 5.91 -23.65 -6.61
C ASP A 53 5.66 -22.22 -7.14
N VAL A 54 5.96 -21.19 -6.33
CA VAL A 54 5.95 -19.77 -6.76
C VAL A 54 7.38 -19.26 -7.01
N ALA A 55 8.37 -19.82 -6.31
CA ALA A 55 9.81 -19.62 -6.49
C ALA A 55 10.25 -18.15 -6.54
N PHE A 56 9.77 -17.34 -5.61
CA PHE A 56 10.03 -15.89 -5.51
C PHE A 56 9.68 -15.10 -6.78
N GLY A 57 8.64 -15.54 -7.50
CA GLY A 57 8.20 -14.91 -8.74
C GLY A 57 8.91 -15.43 -10.00
N ALA A 58 9.79 -16.43 -9.86
CA ALA A 58 10.42 -17.07 -11.02
C ALA A 58 9.46 -17.98 -11.82
N VAL A 59 8.36 -18.41 -11.19
CA VAL A 59 7.26 -19.13 -11.86
C VAL A 59 6.17 -18.14 -12.26
N ALA A 60 5.54 -18.38 -13.42
CA ALA A 60 4.47 -17.54 -13.93
C ALA A 60 3.33 -17.40 -12.90
N TYR A 61 2.79 -16.18 -12.80
CA TYR A 61 1.72 -15.84 -11.87
C TYR A 61 0.48 -16.73 -12.07
N ASN A 62 0.01 -17.31 -10.97
CA ASN A 62 -1.22 -18.09 -10.93
C ASN A 62 -2.22 -17.37 -10.01
N SER A 63 -3.26 -16.79 -10.62
CA SER A 63 -4.29 -16.06 -9.89
C SER A 63 -5.11 -16.95 -8.96
N THR A 64 -5.25 -18.24 -9.24
CA THR A 64 -6.04 -19.15 -8.40
C THR A 64 -5.35 -19.36 -7.05
N THR A 65 -4.07 -19.73 -7.07
CA THR A 65 -3.30 -19.95 -5.85
C THR A 65 -3.04 -18.66 -5.08
N PHE A 66 -2.89 -17.53 -5.78
CA PHE A 66 -2.77 -16.23 -5.11
C PHE A 66 -4.08 -15.80 -4.44
N ASN A 67 -5.23 -15.98 -5.11
CA ASN A 67 -6.55 -15.74 -4.52
C ASN A 67 -6.78 -16.60 -3.26
N GLU A 68 -6.38 -17.87 -3.29
CA GLU A 68 -6.42 -18.75 -2.11
C GLU A 68 -5.52 -18.27 -0.97
N TRP A 69 -4.38 -17.64 -1.29
CA TRP A 69 -3.51 -17.01 -0.30
C TRP A 69 -4.15 -15.75 0.29
N GLU A 70 -4.65 -14.83 -0.55
CA GLU A 70 -5.33 -13.62 -0.10
C GLU A 70 -6.53 -13.94 0.79
N ALA A 71 -7.30 -14.97 0.43
CA ALA A 71 -8.46 -15.42 1.19
C ALA A 71 -8.13 -15.87 2.62
N LYS A 72 -6.87 -16.21 2.91
CA LYS A 72 -6.44 -16.58 4.28
C LYS A 72 -6.35 -15.36 5.20
N GLY A 73 -6.08 -14.16 4.67
CA GLY A 73 -5.99 -12.93 5.49
C GLY A 73 -4.88 -12.96 6.55
N ILE A 74 -3.76 -13.62 6.25
CA ILE A 74 -2.64 -13.84 7.19
C ILE A 74 -1.32 -13.20 6.73
N ALA A 75 -1.33 -12.31 5.75
CA ALA A 75 -0.12 -11.66 5.27
C ALA A 75 0.51 -10.81 6.39
N PRO A 76 1.79 -11.01 6.76
CA PRO A 76 2.44 -10.21 7.79
C PRO A 76 2.61 -8.75 7.33
N ALA A 77 2.76 -7.81 8.27
CA ALA A 77 3.11 -6.44 7.92
C ALA A 77 4.53 -6.33 7.35
N VAL A 78 4.75 -5.35 6.47
CA VAL A 78 6.10 -4.82 6.17
C VAL A 78 6.53 -3.96 7.37
N PRO A 79 7.50 -4.40 8.20
CA PRO A 79 7.69 -3.81 9.53
C PRO A 79 8.04 -2.32 9.53
N ALA A 80 8.89 -1.88 8.59
CA ALA A 80 9.29 -0.48 8.45
C ALA A 80 8.09 0.43 8.13
N ASN A 81 7.19 -0.03 7.28
CA ASN A 81 6.03 0.76 6.85
C ASN A 81 4.92 0.76 7.91
N LEU A 82 4.81 -0.29 8.73
CA LEU A 82 3.96 -0.28 9.93
C LEU A 82 4.44 0.75 10.97
N ASP A 83 5.75 0.85 11.19
CA ASP A 83 6.34 1.85 12.08
C ASP A 83 6.10 3.28 11.54
N LEU A 84 6.31 3.51 10.24
CA LEU A 84 5.96 4.76 9.58
C LEU A 84 4.48 5.11 9.76
N TYR A 85 3.58 4.16 9.50
CA TYR A 85 2.14 4.36 9.68
C TYR A 85 1.80 4.86 11.09
N LYS A 86 2.34 4.22 12.13
CA LYS A 86 2.11 4.64 13.53
C LYS A 86 2.61 6.06 13.78
N LYS A 87 3.79 6.40 13.23
CA LYS A 87 4.35 7.75 13.32
C LYS A 87 3.49 8.78 12.59
N LEU A 88 2.96 8.47 11.41
CA LEU A 88 2.08 9.36 10.64
C LEU A 88 0.75 9.60 11.35
N VAL A 89 0.13 8.56 11.90
CA VAL A 89 -1.09 8.69 12.72
C VAL A 89 -0.83 9.58 13.93
N ASN A 90 0.31 9.42 14.61
CA ASN A 90 0.69 10.27 15.74
C ASN A 90 0.96 11.72 15.35
N LEU A 91 1.37 11.97 14.11
CA LEU A 91 1.53 13.33 13.55
C LEU A 91 0.20 13.95 13.12
N GLY A 92 -0.91 13.20 13.14
CA GLY A 92 -2.24 13.69 12.78
C GLY A 92 -2.67 13.46 11.33
N PHE A 93 -1.85 12.77 10.52
CA PHE A 93 -2.25 12.41 9.16
C PHE A 93 -3.45 11.47 9.16
N LYS A 94 -4.35 11.68 8.21
CA LYS A 94 -5.40 10.70 7.88
C LYS A 94 -4.83 9.67 6.90
N ILE A 95 -5.02 8.39 7.20
CA ILE A 95 -4.46 7.31 6.38
C ILE A 95 -5.48 6.82 5.38
N VAL A 96 -5.10 6.74 4.11
CA VAL A 96 -5.91 6.11 3.06
C VAL A 96 -5.15 4.90 2.52
N PHE A 97 -5.77 3.73 2.58
CA PHE A 97 -5.27 2.54 1.87
C PHE A 97 -5.93 2.47 0.49
N LEU A 98 -5.12 2.41 -0.57
CA LEU A 98 -5.57 2.32 -1.96
C LEU A 98 -4.90 1.11 -2.64
N THR A 99 -5.66 0.04 -2.81
CA THR A 99 -5.14 -1.26 -3.26
C THR A 99 -5.79 -1.74 -4.55
N GLY A 100 -5.06 -2.55 -5.32
CA GLY A 100 -5.59 -3.28 -6.47
C GLY A 100 -6.45 -4.50 -6.11
N ARG A 101 -6.49 -4.91 -4.82
CA ARG A 101 -7.33 -6.03 -4.37
C ARG A 101 -8.80 -5.82 -4.73
N SER A 102 -9.49 -6.92 -5.04
CA SER A 102 -10.93 -6.90 -5.31
C SER A 102 -11.73 -6.53 -4.06
N GLU A 103 -12.77 -5.71 -4.23
CA GLU A 103 -13.73 -5.35 -3.18
C GLU A 103 -14.31 -6.57 -2.44
N THR A 104 -14.39 -7.72 -3.11
CA THR A 104 -14.82 -8.99 -2.49
C THR A 104 -13.96 -9.42 -1.30
N TYR A 105 -12.71 -8.96 -1.22
CA TYR A 105 -11.77 -9.25 -0.12
C TYR A 105 -11.77 -8.19 0.97
N ARG A 106 -12.70 -7.21 0.97
CA ARG A 106 -12.69 -6.10 1.94
C ARG A 106 -12.58 -6.57 3.38
N ASN A 107 -13.46 -7.48 3.82
CA ASN A 107 -13.49 -7.91 5.22
C ASN A 107 -12.20 -8.65 5.61
N ILE A 108 -11.72 -9.53 4.73
CA ILE A 108 -10.47 -10.28 4.94
C ILE A 108 -9.28 -9.31 5.03
N THR A 109 -9.24 -8.29 4.18
CA THR A 109 -8.18 -7.27 4.18
C THR A 109 -8.23 -6.42 5.46
N ILE A 110 -9.43 -6.02 5.91
CA ILE A 110 -9.61 -5.28 7.17
C ILE A 110 -9.12 -6.09 8.37
N GLU A 111 -9.50 -7.37 8.45
CA GLU A 111 -9.08 -8.26 9.53
C GLU A 111 -7.57 -8.45 9.51
N ASN A 112 -6.98 -8.69 8.33
CA ASN A 112 -5.53 -8.85 8.20
C ASN A 112 -4.78 -7.58 8.66
N LEU A 113 -5.19 -6.39 8.17
CA LEU A 113 -4.59 -5.10 8.55
C LEU A 113 -4.63 -4.89 10.07
N LYS A 114 -5.80 -5.12 10.69
CA LYS A 114 -5.96 -5.01 12.15
C LYS A 114 -5.07 -5.98 12.91
N ASN A 115 -5.03 -7.25 12.47
CA ASN A 115 -4.25 -8.30 13.13
C ASN A 115 -2.75 -8.00 13.15
N VAL A 116 -2.24 -7.28 12.13
CA VAL A 116 -0.82 -6.91 12.06
C VAL A 116 -0.51 -5.52 12.59
N GLY A 117 -1.51 -4.78 13.08
CA GLY A 117 -1.33 -3.54 13.84
C GLY A 117 -1.66 -2.24 13.11
N TYR A 118 -2.30 -2.29 11.94
CA TYR A 118 -2.95 -1.12 11.33
C TYR A 118 -4.37 -1.02 11.90
N THR A 119 -4.64 -0.05 12.78
CA THR A 119 -5.87 -0.06 13.60
C THR A 119 -6.83 1.11 13.32
N THR A 120 -6.39 2.10 12.56
CA THR A 120 -7.18 3.28 12.17
C THR A 120 -6.83 3.75 10.77
N TRP A 121 -7.82 4.19 10.01
CA TRP A 121 -7.66 4.80 8.69
C TRP A 121 -8.92 5.59 8.35
N GLU A 122 -8.76 6.56 7.45
CA GLU A 122 -9.83 7.38 6.91
C GLU A 122 -10.61 6.61 5.84
N LYS A 123 -9.89 6.00 4.88
CA LYS A 123 -10.50 5.19 3.82
C LYS A 123 -9.69 3.94 3.52
N LEU A 124 -10.43 2.91 3.12
CA LEU A 124 -9.89 1.69 2.51
C LEU A 124 -10.59 1.52 1.16
N ILE A 125 -9.86 1.73 0.08
CA ILE A 125 -10.36 1.73 -1.30
C ILE A 125 -9.84 0.46 -1.98
N LEU A 126 -10.77 -0.41 -2.37
CA LEU A 126 -10.51 -1.63 -3.15
C LEU A 126 -11.16 -1.49 -4.52
N LYS A 127 -10.72 -2.33 -5.45
CA LYS A 127 -11.16 -2.33 -6.84
C LYS A 127 -12.55 -2.95 -6.96
N GLN A 128 -13.51 -2.18 -7.48
CA GLN A 128 -14.87 -2.65 -7.70
C GLN A 128 -14.93 -3.65 -8.87
N PRO A 129 -15.92 -4.57 -8.91
CA PRO A 129 -16.09 -5.48 -10.04
C PRO A 129 -16.19 -4.77 -11.40
N SER A 130 -16.82 -3.60 -11.44
CA SER A 130 -16.95 -2.75 -12.64
C SER A 130 -15.63 -2.13 -13.10
N GLU A 131 -14.61 -2.11 -12.25
CA GLU A 131 -13.30 -1.53 -12.53
C GLU A 131 -12.29 -2.62 -12.93
N SER A 132 -12.68 -3.90 -12.92
CA SER A 132 -11.77 -5.05 -13.05
C SER A 132 -10.90 -5.04 -14.32
N SER A 133 -11.40 -4.47 -15.42
CA SER A 133 -10.68 -4.33 -16.70
C SER A 133 -9.71 -3.14 -16.77
N THR A 134 -9.70 -2.24 -15.80
CA THR A 134 -8.78 -1.10 -15.77
C THR A 134 -7.37 -1.51 -15.36
N THR A 135 -6.34 -0.86 -15.91
CA THR A 135 -4.96 -1.06 -15.44
C THR A 135 -4.78 -0.49 -14.04
N ALA A 136 -3.76 -0.94 -13.31
CA ALA A 136 -3.51 -0.45 -11.96
C ALA A 136 -3.22 1.06 -11.95
N LEU A 137 -2.41 1.54 -12.90
CA LEU A 137 -2.10 2.96 -13.04
C LEU A 137 -3.36 3.82 -13.26
N VAL A 138 -4.24 3.40 -14.18
CA VAL A 138 -5.47 4.16 -14.50
C VAL A 138 -6.40 4.17 -13.28
N TYR A 139 -6.66 3.00 -12.71
CA TYR A 139 -7.51 2.85 -11.53
C TYR A 139 -7.02 3.73 -10.37
N LYS A 140 -5.75 3.60 -9.97
CA LYS A 140 -5.22 4.36 -8.82
C LYS A 140 -5.15 5.85 -9.09
N SER A 141 -4.86 6.27 -10.33
CA SER A 141 -4.92 7.69 -10.73
C SER A 141 -6.34 8.25 -10.57
N THR A 142 -7.35 7.52 -11.05
CA THR A 142 -8.76 7.92 -10.90
C THR A 142 -9.15 8.05 -9.42
N LYS A 143 -8.75 7.09 -8.56
CA LYS A 143 -9.06 7.17 -7.12
C LYS A 143 -8.38 8.32 -6.40
N ARG A 144 -7.16 8.70 -6.80
CA ARG A 144 -6.51 9.89 -6.24
C ARG A 144 -7.16 11.19 -6.70
N VAL A 145 -7.64 11.25 -7.95
CA VAL A 145 -8.45 12.39 -8.43
C VAL A 145 -9.76 12.50 -7.65
N GLU A 146 -10.45 11.39 -7.41
CA GLU A 146 -11.66 11.37 -6.58
C GLU A 146 -11.39 11.89 -5.16
N LEU A 147 -10.30 11.45 -4.52
CA LEU A 147 -9.90 11.94 -3.19
C LEU A 147 -9.65 13.46 -3.16
N GLU A 148 -8.92 14.01 -4.12
CA GLU A 148 -8.71 15.46 -4.17
C GLU A 148 -9.99 16.22 -4.48
N ALA A 149 -10.89 15.67 -5.31
CA ALA A 149 -12.20 16.26 -5.59
C ALA A 149 -13.12 16.28 -4.34
N GLU A 150 -12.92 15.36 -3.41
CA GLU A 150 -13.54 15.36 -2.09
C GLU A 150 -12.90 16.39 -1.11
N GLY A 151 -11.83 17.06 -1.53
CA GLY A 151 -11.15 18.10 -0.75
C GLY A 151 -9.90 17.63 0.00
N TYR A 152 -9.55 16.34 -0.06
CA TYR A 152 -8.34 15.84 0.58
C TYR A 152 -7.07 16.38 -0.11
N ARG A 153 -6.01 16.55 0.69
CA ARG A 153 -4.68 16.92 0.24
C ARG A 153 -3.75 15.73 0.40
N ILE A 154 -3.32 15.13 -0.71
CA ILE A 154 -2.40 13.99 -0.69
C ILE A 154 -0.97 14.52 -0.43
N LEU A 155 -0.53 14.50 0.83
CA LEU A 155 0.78 15.03 1.19
C LEU A 155 1.91 14.00 1.01
N GLY A 156 1.57 12.71 1.06
CA GLY A 156 2.49 11.60 0.81
C GLY A 156 1.76 10.41 0.19
N ASN A 157 2.45 9.70 -0.70
CA ASN A 157 1.96 8.50 -1.38
C ASN A 157 3.06 7.44 -1.43
N MET A 158 2.80 6.26 -0.88
CA MET A 158 3.76 5.17 -0.76
C MET A 158 3.24 3.90 -1.41
N GLY A 159 4.08 3.26 -2.23
CA GLY A 159 3.75 2.05 -2.96
C GLY A 159 4.98 1.32 -3.46
N ASP A 160 4.85 0.03 -3.70
CA ASP A 160 5.90 -0.84 -4.22
C ASP A 160 5.91 -0.90 -5.75
N GLN A 161 4.87 -0.42 -6.44
CA GLN A 161 4.83 -0.37 -7.89
C GLN A 161 4.86 1.07 -8.40
N TRP A 162 5.43 1.27 -9.60
CA TRP A 162 5.36 2.58 -10.25
C TRP A 162 3.93 2.98 -10.61
N SER A 163 3.03 2.01 -10.83
CA SER A 163 1.60 2.25 -11.01
C SER A 163 0.94 2.96 -9.82
N ASP A 164 1.52 2.85 -8.62
CA ASP A 164 0.99 3.50 -7.42
C ASP A 164 1.41 4.97 -7.34
N LEU A 165 2.52 5.31 -7.98
CA LEU A 165 3.26 6.56 -7.78
C LEU A 165 3.31 7.44 -9.04
N PHE A 166 2.82 6.94 -10.17
CA PHE A 166 2.69 7.68 -11.43
C PHE A 166 1.24 7.96 -11.79
N GLY A 167 1.06 8.72 -12.87
CA GLY A 167 -0.23 9.18 -13.35
C GLY A 167 -0.57 10.55 -12.77
N THR A 168 -1.84 10.77 -12.46
CA THR A 168 -2.32 12.06 -11.96
C THR A 168 -2.47 12.04 -10.44
N ASN A 169 -2.38 13.22 -9.83
CA ASN A 169 -2.69 13.47 -8.41
C ASN A 169 -1.91 12.52 -7.48
N VAL A 170 -0.62 12.33 -7.77
CA VAL A 170 0.26 11.38 -7.04
C VAL A 170 0.61 11.86 -5.62
N GLY A 171 0.20 13.07 -5.27
CA GLY A 171 0.54 13.76 -4.02
C GLY A 171 1.83 14.56 -4.07
N ASN A 172 2.09 15.32 -3.00
CA ASN A 172 3.24 16.24 -2.93
C ASN A 172 4.59 15.51 -2.94
N ARG A 173 4.64 14.27 -2.44
CA ARG A 173 5.84 13.44 -2.48
C ARG A 173 5.51 11.95 -2.53
N THR A 174 6.22 11.23 -3.38
CA THR A 174 6.07 9.79 -3.56
C THR A 174 7.23 9.01 -2.95
N PHE A 175 6.97 7.79 -2.51
CA PHE A 175 7.95 6.91 -1.87
C PHE A 175 7.82 5.49 -2.42
N LYS A 176 8.86 5.04 -3.13
CA LYS A 176 8.92 3.72 -3.78
C LYS A 176 9.50 2.68 -2.84
N VAL A 177 8.67 1.72 -2.42
CA VAL A 177 9.08 0.53 -1.67
C VAL A 177 9.71 -0.48 -2.65
N PRO A 178 10.79 -1.20 -2.29
CA PRO A 178 11.33 -2.24 -3.17
C PRO A 178 10.37 -3.42 -3.28
N ASP A 179 10.14 -3.90 -4.50
CA ASP A 179 9.53 -5.20 -4.75
C ASP A 179 10.25 -5.87 -5.94
N PRO A 180 10.99 -6.97 -5.70
CA PRO A 180 11.64 -7.74 -6.76
C PRO A 180 10.80 -8.95 -7.23
N MET A 181 9.61 -9.20 -6.67
CA MET A 181 8.83 -10.42 -6.94
C MET A 181 7.98 -10.32 -8.20
N TYR A 182 7.40 -9.15 -8.47
CA TYR A 182 6.52 -8.96 -9.59
C TYR A 182 6.52 -7.52 -10.10
N TYR A 183 5.82 -7.33 -11.22
CA TYR A 183 5.65 -6.02 -11.83
C TYR A 183 4.19 -5.83 -12.25
N ILE A 184 3.61 -4.69 -11.90
CA ILE A 184 2.26 -4.28 -12.28
C ILE A 184 2.33 -2.90 -12.95
N SER A 185 1.55 -2.73 -14.02
CA SER A 185 1.40 -1.49 -14.78
C SER A 185 -0.06 -1.05 -14.85
#